data_AF-A0A1I1Y0B6-F1
#
_entry.id   AF-A0A1I1Y0B6-F1
#
_cell.length_a   1.000
_cell.length_b   1.000
_cell.length_c   1.000
_cell.angle_alpha   90.00
_cell.angle_beta   90.00
_cell.angle_gamma   90.00
#
_symmetry.space_group_name_H-M   'P 1'
#
loop_
_entity.id
_entity.type
_entity.pdbx_description
1 polymer ?
#
loop_
_entity_poly.entity_id
_entity_poly.type
_entity_poly.pdbx_seq_one_letter_code
_entity_poly.pdbx_strand_id
1 'polypeptide(L)' 'MKVKWTMSNGYPGAIQSGTIEIAEEELEGLSDDERESYIGEAVWEDAVQYVDTSWEIEE' A
#
# COMPACT_ATOMS: atom_id res chain seq x y z
N MET A 1 11.35 10.26 3.11
CA MET A 1 11.44 9.69 1.75
C MET A 1 10.09 9.64 1.02
N LYS A 2 10.09 9.63 -0.32
CA LYS A 2 8.87 9.57 -1.15
C LYS A 2 8.75 8.20 -1.83
N VAL A 3 7.63 7.51 -1.63
CA VAL A 3 7.39 6.15 -2.15
C VAL A 3 6.24 6.21 -3.15
N LYS A 4 6.52 5.80 -4.40
CA LYS A 4 5.49 5.60 -5.42
C LYS A 4 5.05 4.14 -5.40
N TRP A 5 3.75 3.92 -5.39
CA TRP A 5 3.19 2.57 -5.42
C TRP A 5 2.22 2.40 -6.58
N THR A 6 2.01 1.14 -6.98
CA THR A 6 1.05 0.76 -8.00
C THR A 6 0.36 -0.53 -7.56
N MET A 7 -0.97 -0.51 -7.54
CA MET A 7 -1.83 -1.64 -7.22
C MET A 7 -2.55 -2.10 -8.49
N SER A 8 -2.62 -3.41 -8.70
CA SER A 8 -3.42 -4.04 -9.76
C SER A 8 -4.14 -5.24 -9.15
N ASN A 9 -5.41 -5.43 -9.50
CA ASN A 9 -6.18 -6.63 -9.13
C ASN A 9 -6.05 -7.75 -10.19
N GLY A 10 -5.15 -7.59 -11.16
CA GLY A 10 -4.93 -8.55 -12.25
C GLY A 10 -5.88 -8.41 -13.44
N TYR A 11 -6.93 -7.58 -13.36
CA TYR A 11 -7.79 -7.27 -14.51
C TYR A 11 -7.14 -6.18 -15.39
N PRO A 12 -7.06 -6.35 -16.72
CA PRO A 12 -6.49 -5.36 -17.61
C PRO A 12 -7.16 -3.98 -17.46
N GLY A 13 -6.35 -2.97 -17.13
CA GLY A 13 -6.84 -1.59 -16.94
C GLY A 13 -7.32 -1.27 -15.52
N ALA A 14 -7.44 -2.25 -14.62
CA ALA A 14 -7.71 -2.01 -13.20
C ALA A 14 -6.39 -1.79 -12.45
N ILE A 15 -5.76 -0.65 -12.76
CA ILE A 15 -4.50 -0.21 -12.16
C ILE A 15 -4.77 1.09 -11.41
N GLN A 16 -4.41 1.11 -10.12
CA GLN A 16 -4.38 2.30 -9.29
C GLN A 16 -2.93 2.61 -8.92
N SER A 17 -2.58 3.89 -8.84
CA SER A 17 -1.25 4.30 -8.39
C SER A 17 -1.36 5.51 -7.48
N GLY A 18 -0.39 5.63 -6.58
CA GLY A 18 -0.35 6.71 -5.61
C GLY A 18 1.07 7.04 -5.21
N THR A 19 1.19 7.99 -4.30
CA THR A 19 2.48 8.37 -3.74
C THR A 19 2.29 8.80 -2.30
N ILE A 20 3.07 8.19 -1.42
CA ILE A 20 3.11 8.52 0.01
C ILE A 20 4.47 9.13 0.36
N GLU A 21 4.48 9.86 1.46
CA GLU A 21 5.70 10.41 2.06
C GLU A 21 5.86 9.79 3.45
N ILE A 22 7.01 9.16 3.69
CA ILE A 22 7.37 8.52 4.96
C ILE A 22 8.50 9.36 5.56
N ALA A 23 8.43 9.71 6.85
CA ALA A 23 9.49 10.49 7.47
C ALA A 23 10.75 9.62 7.67
N GLU A 24 11.94 10.19 7.51
CA GLU A 24 13.19 9.42 7.63
C GLU A 24 13.40 8.88 9.04
N GLU A 25 12.97 9.64 10.05
CA GLU A 25 12.96 9.26 11.47
C GLU A 25 12.16 7.97 11.76
N GLU A 26 11.15 7.64 10.96
CA GLU A 26 10.36 6.41 11.11
C GLU A 26 11.14 5.16 10.67
N LEU A 27 12.22 5.34 9.90
CA LEU A 27 13.05 4.26 9.35
C LEU A 27 14.42 4.17 10.04
N GLU A 28 14.70 5.07 10.98
CA GLU A 28 15.96 5.08 11.72
C GLU A 28 16.08 3.86 12.64
N GLY A 29 17.23 3.20 12.62
CA GLY A 29 17.51 2.02 13.45
C GLY A 29 16.86 0.72 12.97
N LEU A 30 15.92 0.76 12.02
CA LEU A 30 15.37 -0.43 11.38
C LEU A 30 16.41 -1.10 10.46
N SER A 31 16.43 -2.42 10.48
CA SER A 31 17.10 -3.23 9.46
C SER A 31 16.41 -3.09 8.10
N ASP A 32 17.07 -3.56 7.04
CA ASP A 32 16.51 -3.46 5.69
C ASP A 32 15.19 -4.24 5.54
N ASP A 33 15.08 -5.43 6.15
CA ASP A 33 13.85 -6.25 6.15
C ASP A 33 12.70 -5.56 6.91
N GLU A 34 13.02 -4.90 8.04
CA GLU A 34 12.04 -4.14 8.83
C GLU A 34 11.58 -2.89 8.08
N ARG A 35 12.48 -2.21 7.37
CA ARG A 35 12.13 -1.07 6.50
C ARG A 35 11.24 -1.48 5.35
N GLU A 36 11.53 -2.60 4.70
CA GLU A 36 10.70 -3.11 3.61
C GLU A 36 9.29 -3.44 4.12
N SER A 37 9.20 -4.10 5.28
CA SER A 37 7.92 -4.40 5.92
C SER A 37 7.14 -3.13 6.27
N TYR A 38 7.80 -2.14 6.87
CA TYR A 38 7.20 -0.85 7.22
C TYR A 38 6.66 -0.11 5.98
N ILE A 39 7.48 -0.02 4.93
CA ILE A 39 7.07 0.62 3.67
C ILE A 39 5.89 -0.14 3.05
N GLY A 40 5.90 -1.48 3.11
CA GLY A 40 4.81 -2.31 2.62
C GLY A 40 3.48 -2.04 3.34
N GLU A 41 3.50 -1.96 4.67
CA GLU A 41 2.33 -1.64 5.47
C GLU A 41 1.80 -0.23 5.15
N ALA A 42 2.68 0.78 5.11
CA ALA A 42 2.29 2.16 4.79
C ALA A 42 1.69 2.28 3.37
N VAL A 43 2.24 1.55 2.39
CA VAL A 43 1.67 1.47 1.04
C VAL A 43 0.29 0.80 1.06
N TRP A 44 0.12 -0.27 1.82
CA TRP A 44 -1.16 -0.96 1.92
C TRP A 44 -2.25 -0.09 2.56
N GLU A 45 -1.92 0.64 3.63
CA GLU A 45 -2.85 1.58 4.28
C GLU A 45 -3.33 2.71 3.37
N ASP A 46 -2.46 3.22 2.49
CA ASP A 46 -2.86 4.22 1.48
C ASP A 46 -3.67 3.57 0.34
N ALA A 47 -3.22 2.41 -0.14
CA ALA A 47 -3.85 1.74 -1.28
C ALA A 47 -5.26 1.21 -0.98
N VAL A 48 -5.51 0.70 0.24
CA VAL A 48 -6.80 0.11 0.63
C VAL A 48 -7.93 1.14 0.63
N GLN A 49 -7.62 2.44 0.75
CA GLN A 49 -8.62 3.51 0.65
C GLN A 49 -9.30 3.59 -0.72
N TYR A 50 -8.69 2.99 -1.76
CA TYR A 50 -9.24 2.91 -3.11
C TYR A 50 -9.98 1.60 -3.39
N VAL A 51 -10.06 0.70 -2.40
CA VAL A 51 -10.73 -0.59 -2.53
C VAL A 51 -12.10 -0.49 -1.90
N ASP A 52 -13.15 -0.60 -2.72
CA ASP A 52 -14.52 -0.76 -2.25
C ASP A 52 -14.95 -2.22 -2.43
N THR A 53 -15.54 -2.81 -1.38
CA THR A 53 -15.95 -4.21 -1.36
C THR A 53 -17.38 -4.34 -0.85
N SER A 54 -18.22 -5.05 -1.61
CA SER A 54 -19.60 -5.37 -1.24
C SER A 54 -19.85 -6.87 -1.37
N TRP A 55 -20.75 -7.43 -0.55
CA TRP A 55 -21.13 -8.84 -0.59
C TRP A 55 -22.63 -9.03 -0.36
N GLU A 56 -23.15 -10.18 -0.79
CA GLU A 56 -24.50 -10.67 -0.53
C GLU A 56 -24.42 -12.08 0.07
N ILE A 57 -25.35 -12.44 0.96
CA ILE A 57 -25.42 -13.79 1.55
C ILE A 57 -26.50 -14.56 0.78
N GLU A 58 -26.12 -15.69 0.17
CA GLU A 58 -27.06 -16.61 -0.46
C GLU A 58 -27.61 -17.60 0.60
N GLU A 59 -28.94 -17.74 0.68
CA GLU A 59 -29.65 -18.75 1.49
C GLU A 59 -29.84 -20.07 0.74
#